data_AF-A0A0F0GC49-F1
#
_entry.id   AF-A0A0F0GC49-F1
#
_cell.length_a   1.000
_cell.length_b   1.000
_cell.length_c   1.000
_cell.angle_alpha   90.00
_cell.angle_beta   90.00
_cell.angle_gamma   90.00
#
_symmetry.space_group_name_H-M   'P 1'
#
loop_
_entity.id
_entity.type
_entity.pdbx_description
1 polymer ?
#
loop_
_entity_poly.entity_id
_entity_poly.type
_entity_poly.pdbx_seq_one_letter_code
_entity_poly.pdbx_strand_id
1 'polypeptide(L)'
;ARLRAFAAGEPGLDVSGVGRSLATGRAVLENRAVVLGDSLAELDLALRELVEGGPATQVIEGLAGSGGKVAFVFPGQGSQWAAMAVELLECSAVFAER
;
A
#
# COMPACT_ATOMS: atom_id res chain seq x y z
N ALA A 1 15.62 -1.97 -4.16
CA ALA A 1 16.62 -2.90 -4.71
C ALA A 1 16.75 -4.17 -3.85
N ARG A 2 17.20 -4.09 -2.58
CA ARG A 2 17.40 -5.28 -1.72
C ARG A 2 16.14 -6.12 -1.49
N LEU A 3 14.99 -5.49 -1.19
CA LEU A 3 13.73 -6.21 -0.97
C LEU A 3 13.27 -6.96 -2.22
N ARG A 4 13.42 -6.34 -3.40
CA ARG A 4 13.12 -6.97 -4.69
C ARG A 4 13.97 -8.22 -4.93
N ALA A 5 15.29 -8.10 -4.70
CA ALA A 5 16.20 -9.23 -4.84
C ALA A 5 15.87 -10.37 -3.84
N PHE A 6 15.47 -10.04 -2.62
CA PHE A 6 14.99 -11.02 -1.64
C PHE A 6 13.72 -11.72 -2.13
N ALA A 7 12.71 -10.98 -2.60
CA ALA A 7 11.46 -11.57 -3.07
C ALA A 7 11.65 -12.45 -4.31
N ALA A 8 12.54 -12.06 -5.23
CA ALA A 8 12.87 -12.87 -6.41
C ALA A 8 13.54 -14.22 -6.05
N GLY A 9 14.19 -14.31 -4.89
CA GLY A 9 14.80 -15.55 -4.40
C GLY A 9 13.83 -16.51 -3.72
N GLU A 10 12.59 -16.09 -3.44
CA GLU A 10 11.61 -16.83 -2.65
C GLU A 10 10.24 -16.88 -3.36
N PRO A 11 10.05 -17.78 -4.35
CA PRO A 11 8.84 -17.83 -5.18
C PRO A 11 7.53 -18.17 -4.42
N GLY A 12 7.63 -18.67 -3.19
CA GLY A 12 6.51 -18.99 -2.30
C GLY A 12 6.28 -17.98 -1.19
N LEU A 13 6.89 -16.79 -1.30
CA LEU A 13 6.84 -15.77 -0.26
C LEU A 13 5.43 -15.22 -0.05
N ASP A 14 4.98 -15.21 1.19
CA ASP A 14 3.73 -14.58 1.60
C ASP A 14 3.87 -13.05 1.58
N VAL A 15 3.30 -12.41 0.54
CA VAL A 15 3.32 -10.96 0.33
C VAL A 15 2.72 -10.21 1.53
N SER A 16 1.62 -10.73 2.09
CA SER A 16 0.97 -10.13 3.26
C SER A 16 1.86 -10.22 4.50
N GLY A 17 2.54 -11.36 4.68
CA GLY A 17 3.52 -11.58 5.73
C GLY A 17 4.72 -10.63 5.64
N VAL A 18 5.21 -10.37 4.42
CA VAL A 18 6.28 -9.38 4.17
C VAL A 18 5.80 -7.97 4.54
N GLY A 19 4.64 -7.56 4.05
CA GLY A 19 4.06 -6.25 4.35
C GLY A 19 3.91 -6.02 5.85
N ARG A 20 3.36 -7.01 6.57
CA ARG A 20 3.26 -6.97 8.03
C ARG A 20 4.62 -6.84 8.70
N SER A 21 5.60 -7.64 8.29
CA SER A 21 6.95 -7.65 8.88
C SER A 21 7.68 -6.32 8.69
N LEU A 22 7.50 -5.67 7.53
CA LEU A 22 8.05 -4.35 7.25
C LEU A 22 7.36 -3.25 8.08
N ALA A 23 6.04 -3.32 8.21
CA ALA A 23 5.25 -2.30 8.91
C ALA A 23 5.45 -2.33 10.43
N THR A 24 5.65 -3.51 11.03
CA THR A 24 5.66 -3.67 12.50
C THR A 24 7.02 -4.04 13.08
N GLY A 25 7.93 -4.63 12.29
CA GLY A 25 9.19 -5.21 12.76
C GLY A 25 10.45 -4.42 12.36
N ARG A 26 10.30 -3.23 11.76
CA ARG A 26 11.41 -2.39 11.29
C ARG A 26 11.29 -0.97 11.84
N ALA A 27 12.44 -0.29 11.92
CA ALA A 27 12.49 1.11 12.30
C ALA A 27 11.75 1.98 11.28
N VAL A 28 11.04 2.99 11.78
CA VAL A 28 10.29 3.93 10.96
C VAL A 28 11.17 5.16 10.68
N LEU A 29 11.69 5.27 9.45
CA LEU A 29 12.63 6.32 9.03
C LEU A 29 11.91 7.51 8.36
N GLU A 30 12.64 8.56 8.01
CA GLU A 30 12.08 9.80 7.44
C GLU A 30 11.64 9.64 5.98
N ASN A 31 12.49 9.06 5.13
CA ASN A 31 12.16 8.78 3.73
C ASN A 31 11.42 7.44 3.67
N ARG A 32 10.16 7.46 3.22
CA ARG A 32 9.28 6.30 3.23
C ARG A 32 8.74 6.02 1.85
N ALA A 33 8.56 4.74 1.57
CA ALA A 33 7.86 4.24 0.40
C ALA A 33 6.87 3.16 0.83
N VAL A 34 5.69 3.14 0.22
CA VAL A 34 4.67 2.09 0.34
C VAL A 34 4.39 1.55 -1.06
N VAL A 35 4.38 0.22 -1.18
CA VAL A 35 4.00 -0.49 -2.40
C VAL A 35 2.67 -1.18 -2.14
N LEU A 36 1.71 -0.98 -3.05
CA LEU A 36 0.40 -1.64 -3.03
C LEU A 36 0.40 -2.82 -4.01
N GLY A 37 -0.12 -3.96 -3.58
CA GLY A 37 -0.26 -5.15 -4.39
C GLY A 37 -0.53 -6.39 -3.54
N ASP A 38 -1.17 -7.39 -4.13
CA ASP A 38 -1.53 -8.64 -3.45
C ASP A 38 -0.74 -9.86 -3.95
N SER A 39 0.07 -9.67 -5.00
CA SER A 39 0.84 -10.73 -5.64
C SER A 39 2.34 -10.42 -5.72
N LEU A 40 3.15 -11.48 -5.88
CA LEU A 40 4.59 -11.34 -6.07
C LEU A 40 4.95 -10.62 -7.38
N ALA A 41 4.13 -10.78 -8.42
CA ALA A 41 4.34 -10.11 -9.71
C ALA A 41 4.12 -8.60 -9.59
N GLU A 42 3.04 -8.18 -8.91
CA GLU A 42 2.79 -6.77 -8.60
C GLU A 42 3.89 -6.18 -7.71
N LEU A 43 4.29 -6.92 -6.66
CA LEU A 43 5.38 -6.51 -5.79
C LEU A 43 6.69 -6.32 -6.55
N ASP A 44 7.06 -7.23 -7.46
CA ASP A 44 8.27 -7.12 -8.27
C ASP A 44 8.22 -5.89 -9.20
N LEU A 45 7.09 -5.69 -9.88
CA LEU A 45 6.87 -4.58 -10.80
C LEU A 45 6.99 -3.24 -10.06
N ALA A 46 6.25 -3.07 -8.97
CA ALA A 46 6.23 -1.82 -8.22
C ALA A 46 7.57 -1.55 -7.51
N LEU A 47 8.26 -2.57 -7.00
CA LEU A 47 9.60 -2.40 -6.44
C LEU A 47 10.65 -2.07 -7.50
N ARG A 48 10.47 -2.52 -8.75
CA ARG A 48 11.31 -2.13 -9.88
C ARG A 48 11.08 -0.65 -10.20
N GLU A 49 9.82 -0.22 -10.31
CA GLU A 49 9.46 1.18 -10.56
C GLU A 49 10.00 2.12 -9.47
N LEU A 50 9.87 1.74 -8.19
CA LEU A 50 10.45 2.48 -7.07
C LEU A 50 11.98 2.61 -7.16
N VAL A 51 12.67 1.58 -7.68
CA VAL A 51 14.14 1.62 -7.84
C VAL A 51 14.55 2.47 -9.04
N GLU A 52 13.79 2.39 -10.12
CA GLU A 52 14.09 3.06 -11.39
C GLU A 52 13.57 4.51 -11.43
N GLY A 53 12.77 4.93 -10.45
CA GLY A 53 12.09 6.24 -10.44
C GLY A 53 11.02 6.35 -11.52
N GLY A 54 10.38 5.24 -11.86
CA GLY A 54 9.38 5.13 -12.93
C GLY A 54 7.99 5.66 -12.53
N PRO A 55 7.04 5.72 -13.49
CA PRO A 55 5.64 6.05 -13.17
C PRO A 55 5.07 4.96 -12.27
N ALA A 56 4.60 5.34 -11.09
CA ALA A 56 4.37 4.38 -10.02
C ALA A 56 2.98 4.56 -9.40
N THR A 57 1.94 4.10 -10.10
CA THR A 57 0.55 4.16 -9.62
C THR A 57 0.36 3.38 -8.31
N GLN A 58 1.16 2.34 -8.10
CA GLN A 58 1.13 1.48 -6.92
C GLN A 58 2.19 1.86 -5.86
N VAL A 59 2.98 2.91 -6.09
CA VAL A 59 4.04 3.33 -5.15
C VAL A 59 3.72 4.71 -4.61
N ILE A 60 3.71 4.82 -3.29
CA ILE A 60 3.57 6.08 -2.58
C ILE A 60 4.89 6.39 -1.90
N GLU A 61 5.55 7.46 -2.29
CA GLU A 61 6.78 7.96 -1.68
C GLU A 61 6.53 9.25 -0.92
N GLY A 62 7.28 9.47 0.16
CA GLY A 62 7.18 10.73 0.90
C GLY A 62 8.22 10.88 1.99
N LEU A 63 8.46 12.14 2.35
CA LEU A 63 9.20 12.52 3.55
C LEU A 63 8.20 12.62 4.72
N ALA A 64 8.47 11.90 5.79
CA ALA A 64 7.63 11.93 6.98
C ALA A 64 7.66 13.31 7.64
N GLY A 65 6.51 13.98 7.70
CA GLY A 65 6.33 15.24 8.41
C GLY A 65 6.13 15.06 9.92
N SER A 66 6.18 16.17 10.66
CA SER A 66 5.76 16.21 12.06
C SER A 66 4.25 15.92 12.16
N GLY A 67 3.84 15.08 13.11
CA GLY A 67 2.43 14.77 13.34
C GLY A 67 1.58 16.03 13.59
N GLY A 68 0.36 16.03 13.07
CA GLY A 68 -0.62 17.10 13.23
C GLY A 68 -1.99 16.57 13.68
N LYS A 69 -2.94 17.49 13.94
CA LYS A 69 -4.33 17.11 14.21
C LYS A 69 -4.97 16.54 12.94
N VAL A 70 -5.81 15.52 13.10
CA VAL A 70 -6.56 14.88 12.02
C VAL A 70 -7.99 15.43 11.99
N ALA A 71 -8.52 15.68 10.79
CA ALA A 71 -9.91 16.03 10.56
C ALA A 71 -10.50 15.08 9.49
N PHE A 72 -11.76 14.68 9.67
CA PHE A 72 -12.52 13.94 8.66
C PHE A 72 -13.37 14.91 7.86
N VAL A 73 -13.25 14.86 6.53
CA VAL A 73 -14.07 15.67 5.61
C VAL A 73 -15.12 14.76 5.00
N PHE A 74 -16.40 15.11 5.19
CA PHE A 74 -17.53 14.37 4.63
C PHE A 74 -18.01 15.09 3.36
N PRO A 75 -17.90 14.47 2.17
CA PRO A 75 -18.30 15.11 0.93
C PRO A 75 -19.83 15.27 0.85
N GLY A 76 -20.26 16.28 0.09
CA GLY A 76 -21.65 16.42 -0.32
C GLY A 76 -22.01 15.50 -1.50
N GLN A 77 -23.12 15.81 -2.16
CA GLN A 77 -23.56 15.10 -3.36
C GLN A 77 -22.58 15.35 -4.53
N GLY A 78 -22.22 14.29 -5.27
CA GLY A 78 -21.50 14.37 -6.55
C GLY A 78 -20.15 13.66 -6.59
N SER A 79 -19.61 13.20 -5.46
CA SER A 79 -18.36 12.42 -5.43
C SER A 79 -18.56 10.92 -5.69
N GLN A 80 -19.81 10.46 -5.67
CA GLN A 80 -20.14 9.05 -5.88
C GLN A 80 -19.98 8.65 -7.36
N TRP A 81 -19.54 7.42 -7.58
CA TRP A 81 -19.48 6.77 -8.88
C TRP A 81 -20.25 5.45 -8.84
N ALA A 82 -20.66 4.94 -10.01
CA ALA A 82 -21.45 3.71 -10.09
C ALA A 82 -20.66 2.52 -9.52
N ALA A 83 -21.28 1.74 -8.64
CA ALA A 83 -20.63 0.64 -7.89
C ALA A 83 -19.60 1.06 -6.82
N MET A 84 -19.53 2.35 -6.46
CA MET A 84 -18.78 2.77 -5.28
C MET A 84 -19.20 1.93 -4.06
N ALA A 85 -18.22 1.52 -3.25
CA ALA A 85 -18.36 0.72 -2.04
C ALA A 85 -18.72 -0.77 -2.22
N VAL A 86 -19.07 -1.26 -3.42
CA VAL A 86 -19.46 -2.66 -3.62
C VAL A 86 -18.34 -3.62 -3.25
N GLU A 87 -17.13 -3.42 -3.77
CA GLU A 87 -16.00 -4.29 -3.48
C GLU A 87 -15.61 -4.26 -2.00
N LEU A 88 -15.63 -3.07 -1.38
CA LEU A 88 -15.36 -2.93 0.07
C LEU A 88 -16.41 -3.64 0.93
N LEU A 89 -17.67 -3.67 0.49
CA LEU A 89 -18.74 -4.42 1.16
C LEU A 89 -18.48 -5.93 1.14
N GLU A 90 -17.82 -6.43 0.10
CA GLU A 90 -17.48 -7.84 -0.05
C GLU A 90 -16.20 -8.23 0.71
N CYS A 91 -15.18 -7.36 0.70
CA CYS A 91 -13.84 -7.73 1.19
C CYS A 91 -13.50 -7.21 2.59
N SER A 92 -14.24 -6.23 3.14
CA SER A 92 -13.95 -5.62 4.44
C SER A 92 -15.10 -5.79 5.43
N ALA A 93 -14.91 -6.69 6.40
CA ALA A 93 -15.91 -6.94 7.45
C ALA A 93 -16.26 -5.68 8.25
N VAL A 94 -15.27 -4.82 8.54
CA VAL A 94 -15.50 -3.55 9.27
C VAL A 94 -16.31 -2.57 8.45
N PHE A 95 -16.11 -2.54 7.13
CA PHE A 95 -16.89 -1.69 6.23
C PHE A 95 -18.33 -2.21 6.06
N ALA A 96 -18.52 -3.53 6.10
CA ALA A 96 -19.82 -4.18 6.01
C ALA A 96 -20.63 -4.16 7.31
N GLU A 97 -19.99 -3.88 8.44
CA GLU A 97 -20.63 -3.79 9.75
C GLU A 97 -21.61 -2.60 9.81
N ARG A 98 -22.74 -2.78 10.50
CA ARG A 98 -23.83 -1.80 10.61
C ARG A 98 -23.80 -1.03 11.92
#